data_AF-A0A821LSC0-F1
#
_entry.id   AF-A0A821LSC0-F1
#
_cell.length_a   1.000
_cell.length_b   1.000
_cell.length_c   1.000
_cell.angle_alpha   90.00
_cell.angle_beta   90.00
_cell.angle_gamma   90.00
#
_symmetry.space_group_name_H-M   'P 1'
#
loop_
_entity.id
_entity.type
_entity.pdbx_description
1 polymer ?
#
loop_
_entity_poly.entity_id
_entity_poly.type
_entity_poly.pdbx_seq_one_letter_code
_entity_poly.pdbx_strand_id
1 'polypeptide(L)' 'MPKLDAIYIYCGNKQRHEAWAKNWTKIKGVYTSIKPIRNELKMAVKHCNQSIMSVSIVGANERGS' A
#
# COMPACT_ATOMS: atom_id res chain seq x y z
N MET A 1 9.12 1.74 -15.37
CA MET A 1 7.87 0.97 -15.58
C MET A 1 6.92 1.25 -14.42
N PRO A 2 5.67 1.66 -14.67
CA PRO A 2 4.68 1.80 -13.60
C PRO A 2 4.35 0.44 -13.00
N LYS A 3 4.41 0.34 -11.66
CA LYS A 3 3.99 -0.85 -10.90
C LYS A 3 2.67 -0.55 -10.21
N LEU A 4 1.77 -1.53 -10.25
CA LEU A 4 0.51 -1.47 -9.52
C LEU A 4 0.73 -1.89 -8.07
N ASP A 5 0.60 -0.94 -7.14
CA ASP A 5 0.87 -1.14 -5.71
C ASP A 5 -0.39 -1.52 -4.90
N ALA A 6 -1.54 -0.93 -5.23
CA ALA A 6 -2.77 -1.13 -4.48
C ALA A 6 -4.03 -0.94 -5.34
N ILE A 7 -5.06 -1.74 -5.07
CA ILE A 7 -6.41 -1.61 -5.60
C ILE A 7 -7.38 -1.40 -4.42
N TYR A 8 -8.28 -0.43 -4.55
CA TYR A 8 -9.37 -0.16 -3.61
C TYR A 8 -10.69 -0.28 -4.36
N ILE A 9 -11.64 -1.05 -3.83
CA ILE A 9 -12.92 -1.34 -4.50
C ILE A 9 -14.04 -0.57 -3.83
N TYR A 10 -14.83 0.17 -4.61
CA TYR A 10 -16.08 0.78 -4.17
C TYR A 10 -17.27 0.02 -4.77
N CYS A 11 -18.17 -0.50 -3.93
CA CYS A 11 -19.33 -1.27 -4.38
C CYS A 11 -20.50 -1.23 -3.40
N GLY A 12 -21.73 -1.45 -3.90
CA GLY A 12 -22.92 -1.55 -3.05
C GLY A 12 -23.03 -2.86 -2.26
N ASN A 13 -22.48 -3.96 -2.79
CA ASN A 13 -22.52 -5.28 -2.15
C ASN A 13 -21.14 -5.74 -1.71
N LYS A 14 -20.71 -5.27 -0.52
CA LYS A 14 -19.40 -5.56 0.04
C LYS A 14 -19.11 -7.06 0.12
N GLN A 15 -20.06 -7.86 0.61
CA GLN A 15 -19.87 -9.27 0.90
C GLN A 15 -19.57 -10.09 -0.36
N ARG A 16 -20.27 -9.78 -1.47
CA ARG A 16 -19.99 -10.38 -2.79
C ARG A 16 -18.57 -10.07 -3.25
N HIS A 17 -18.10 -8.85 -3.02
CA HIS A 17 -16.79 -8.42 -3.51
C HIS A 17 -15.63 -8.83 -2.60
N GLU A 18 -15.83 -8.93 -1.29
CA GLU A 18 -14.83 -9.44 -0.36
C GLU A 18 -14.45 -10.90 -0.63
N ALA A 19 -15.40 -11.74 -1.06
CA ALA A 19 -15.16 -13.15 -1.31
C ALA A 19 -14.05 -13.38 -2.36
N TRP A 20 -14.12 -12.69 -3.50
CA TRP A 20 -13.09 -12.81 -4.52
C TRP A 20 -11.89 -11.88 -4.25
N ALA A 21 -12.10 -10.75 -3.58
CA ALA A 21 -11.03 -9.82 -3.28
C ALA A 21 -9.96 -10.42 -2.36
N LYS A 22 -10.35 -11.30 -1.44
CA LYS A 22 -9.43 -12.06 -0.57
C LYS A 22 -8.39 -12.89 -1.36
N ASN A 23 -8.70 -13.27 -2.58
CA ASN A 23 -7.78 -14.06 -3.43
C ASN A 23 -6.71 -13.20 -4.10
N TRP A 24 -6.77 -11.87 -3.97
CA TRP A 24 -5.88 -10.93 -4.66
C TRP A 24 -5.10 -10.07 -3.66
N THR A 25 -3.79 -10.30 -3.58
CA THR A 25 -2.88 -9.63 -2.63
C THR A 25 -2.74 -8.12 -2.83
N LYS A 26 -3.02 -7.63 -4.05
CA LYS A 26 -2.97 -6.19 -4.37
C LYS A 26 -4.22 -5.43 -3.96
N ILE A 27 -5.31 -6.12 -3.60
CA ILE A 27 -6.52 -5.47 -3.13
C ILE A 27 -6.34 -5.13 -1.66
N LYS A 28 -6.37 -3.84 -1.35
CA LYS A 28 -6.19 -3.32 0.01
C LYS A 28 -7.51 -3.17 0.76
N GLY A 29 -8.63 -3.10 0.05
CA GLY A 29 -9.94 -3.10 0.69
C GLY A 29 -11.12 -3.00 -0.26
N VAL A 30 -12.28 -3.42 0.27
CA VAL A 30 -13.60 -3.28 -0.34
C VAL A 30 -14.45 -2.38 0.55
N TYR A 31 -15.02 -1.33 -0.05
CA TYR A 31 -15.70 -0.26 0.66
C TYR A 31 -17.08 -0.02 0.04
N THR A 32 -18.02 0.40 0.88
CA THR A 32 -19.37 0.82 0.49
C THR A 32 -19.56 2.33 0.54
N SER A 33 -18.51 3.05 0.94
CA SER A 33 -18.47 4.51 1.01
C SER A 33 -17.15 5.03 0.46
N ILE A 34 -17.18 6.20 -0.19
CA ILE A 34 -16.00 6.85 -0.76
C ILE A 34 -15.11 7.52 0.30
N LYS A 35 -15.69 7.94 1.43
CA LYS A 35 -14.97 8.60 2.54
C LYS A 35 -13.79 7.76 3.07
N PRO A 36 -13.95 6.46 3.41
CA PRO A 36 -12.84 5.64 3.88
C PRO A 36 -11.76 5.44 2.80
N ILE A 37 -12.15 5.29 1.53
CA ILE A 37 -11.19 5.19 0.41
C ILE A 37 -10.31 6.43 0.35
N ARG A 38 -10.89 7.63 0.49
CA ARG A 38 -10.13 8.89 0.48
C ARG A 38 -9.10 8.95 1.61
N ASN A 39 -9.46 8.49 2.81
CA ASN A 39 -8.54 8.48 3.94
C ASN A 39 -7.39 7.50 3.71
N GLU A 40 -7.69 6.30 3.21
CA GLU A 40 -6.71 5.29 2.84
C GLU A 40 -5.74 5.78 1.77
N LEU A 41 -6.24 6.41 0.70
CA LEU A 41 -5.38 6.99 -0.34
C LEU A 41 -4.44 8.06 0.22
N LYS A 42 -4.91 8.94 1.09
CA LYS A 42 -4.06 9.96 1.72
C LYS A 42 -2.92 9.32 2.52
N MET A 43 -3.19 8.24 3.25
CA MET A 43 -2.17 7.52 4.00
C MET A 43 -1.19 6.79 3.08
N ALA A 44 -1.69 6.13 2.03
CA ALA A 44 -0.86 5.44 1.04
C ALA A 44 0.12 6.39 0.33
N VAL A 45 -0.35 7.57 -0.08
CA VAL A 45 0.50 8.61 -0.70
C VAL A 45 1.59 9.09 0.27
N LYS A 46 1.24 9.32 1.55
CA LYS A 46 2.22 9.71 2.58
C LYS A 46 3.29 8.63 2.79
N HIS A 47 2.88 7.37 2.86
CA HIS A 47 3.80 6.24 3.05
C HIS A 47 4.74 6.05 1.84
N CYS A 48 4.23 6.17 0.62
CA CYS A 48 5.04 6.15 -0.59
C CYS A 48 6.13 7.24 -0.55
N ASN A 49 5.76 8.46 -0.15
CA ASN A 49 6.72 9.55 -0.02
C ASN A 49 7.79 9.31 1.07
N GLN A 50 7.42 8.64 2.17
CA GLN A 50 8.35 8.32 3.26
C GLN A 50 9.26 7.11 2.95
N SER A 51 8.78 6.13 2.20
CA SER A 51 9.57 4.97 1.74
C SER A 51 10.65 5.33 0.71
N ILE A 52 10.59 6.53 0.11
CA ILE A 52 11.62 7.05 -0.80
C ILE A 52 12.81 7.65 -0.02
N MET A 53 12.74 7.75 1.31
CA MET A 53 13.90 8.10 2.13
C MET A 53 14.86 6.91 2.22
N SER A 54 15.87 6.94 1.36
CA SER A 54 16.97 5.99 1.20
C SER A 54 17.66 5.65 2.52
N VAL A 55 17.68 4.36 2.88
CA VAL A 55 18.58 3.83 3.90
C VAL A 55 19.96 3.64 3.25
N SER A 56 20.93 4.46 3.63
CA SER A 56 22.34 4.25 3.29
C SER A 56 23.06 3.62 4.47
N ILE A 57 23.37 2.33 4.35
CA ILE A 57 24.24 1.63 5.31
C ILE A 57 25.69 1.92 4.92
N VAL A 58 26.37 2.73 5.72
CA VAL A 58 27.82 2.88 5.64
C VAL A 58 28.44 1.74 6.45
N GLY A 59 29.15 0.84 5.76
CA GLY A 59 29.90 -0.23 6.41
C GLY A 59 31.02 0.35 7.27
N ALA A 60 31.04 -0.02 8.56
CA ALA A 60 32.17 0.28 9.42
C ALA A 60 33.37 -0.56 8.93
N ASN A 61 34.30 0.11 8.25
CA ASN A 61 35.56 -0.46 7.82
C ASN A 61 36.27 -1.12 9.00
N GLU A 62 36.63 -2.39 8.85
CA GLU A 62 37.41 -3.16 9.81
C GLU A 62 38.78 -2.50 9.97
N ARG A 63 39.00 -1.83 11.11
CA ARG A 63 40.36 -1.41 11.51
C ARG A 63 41.07 -2.62 12.12
N GLY A 64 41.60 -3.46 11.23
CA GLY A 64 42.81 -4.21 11.53
C GLY A 64 44.01 -3.32 11.20
N SER A 65 44.76 -2.92 12.22
CA SER A 65 46.23 -2.82 12.15
C SER A 65 46.82 -2.73 13.55
#